data_AF-A0A6I2WSE4-F1
#
_entry.id   AF-A0A6I2WSE4-F1
#
_cell.length_a   1.000
_cell.length_b   1.000
_cell.length_c   1.000
_cell.angle_alpha   90.00
_cell.angle_beta   90.00
_cell.angle_gamma   90.00
#
_symmetry.space_group_name_H-M   'P 1'
#
loop_
_entity.id
_entity.type
_entity.pdbx_description
1 polymer ?
#
loop_
_entity_poly.entity_id
_entity_poly.type
_entity_poly.pdbx_seq_one_letter_code
_entity_poly.pdbx_strand_id
1 'polypeptide(L)'
;MSTITIKADRVSQVYISNGQWDLTLESALEGRARAAFIVSETIAGLVNFEIESETDIYIFTIPDGEEGKSAATLLKLWDWLGAAGFTRSDIIIGIGGGATTDIAGFAAATWLRGIDWVAVPTSVAGMVDAAIGGKTGMNSDYGKNLIGSFHSPMSVIVDTSWLTTLSDRDFSAGLAEVIKCGFIADKRILELVKGKNLEEIRRDNSLLTELITSAIKVKASVVSEDFKESFH
;
A
#
# COMPACT_ATOMS: atom_id res chain seq x y z
N MET A 1 -1.91 14.04 11.72
CA MET A 1 -1.56 13.53 10.39
C MET A 1 -0.20 14.07 10.00
N SER A 2 0.74 13.21 9.62
CA SER A 2 2.06 13.62 9.12
C SER A 2 2.21 13.21 7.65
N THR A 3 3.11 13.88 6.92
CA THR A 3 3.32 13.63 5.48
C THR A 3 4.79 13.43 5.15
N ILE A 4 5.06 12.55 4.19
CA ILE A 4 6.39 12.30 3.65
C ILE A 4 6.31 12.33 2.12
N THR A 5 7.10 13.19 1.49
CA THR A 5 7.19 13.27 0.02
C THR A 5 8.13 12.20 -0.52
N ILE A 6 7.73 11.50 -1.58
CA ILE A 6 8.58 10.59 -2.35
C ILE A 6 8.75 11.17 -3.76
N LYS A 7 9.98 11.12 -4.28
CA LYS A 7 10.28 11.52 -5.67
C LYS A 7 10.70 10.29 -6.48
N ALA A 8 9.84 9.84 -7.38
CA ALA A 8 10.04 8.66 -8.20
C ALA A 8 9.81 9.01 -9.69
N ASP A 9 9.20 8.12 -10.47
CA ASP A 9 8.58 8.44 -11.77
C ASP A 9 7.51 9.53 -11.67
N ARG A 10 6.97 9.78 -10.48
CA ARG A 10 6.22 11.00 -10.12
C ARG A 10 6.49 11.42 -8.68
N VAL A 11 6.08 12.64 -8.33
CA VAL A 11 6.08 13.10 -6.93
C VAL A 11 4.78 12.63 -6.27
N SER A 12 4.90 11.87 -5.17
CA SER A 12 3.76 11.37 -4.40
C SER A 12 3.92 11.68 -2.93
N GLN A 13 2.79 11.62 -2.21
CA GLN A 13 2.74 11.85 -0.77
C GLN A 13 2.38 10.56 -0.03
N VAL A 14 3.09 10.30 1.06
CA VAL A 14 2.70 9.32 2.07
C VAL A 14 2.03 10.06 3.21
N TYR A 15 0.74 9.81 3.38
CA TYR A 15 -0.05 10.34 4.49
C TYR A 15 -0.05 9.33 5.63
N ILE A 16 0.21 9.79 6.86
CA ILE A 16 0.28 8.94 8.04
C ILE A 16 -0.73 9.43 9.07
N SER A 17 -1.68 8.56 9.40
CA SER A 17 -2.80 8.80 10.32
C SER A 17 -3.05 7.61 11.25
N ASN A 18 -4.03 7.76 12.13
CA ASN A 18 -4.57 6.69 12.97
C ASN A 18 -6.10 6.88 13.08
N GLY A 19 -6.85 6.06 12.35
CA GLY A 19 -8.30 6.06 12.27
C GLY A 19 -8.91 7.12 11.33
N GLN A 20 -8.19 7.61 10.31
CA GLN A 20 -8.62 8.69 9.40
C GLN A 20 -8.22 8.45 7.93
N TRP A 21 -8.11 7.19 7.52
CA TRP A 21 -7.67 6.81 6.17
C TRP A 21 -8.69 7.22 5.09
N ASP A 22 -9.98 7.17 5.42
CA ASP A 22 -11.13 7.51 4.58
C ASP A 22 -11.19 9.00 4.25
N LEU A 23 -11.05 9.86 5.27
CA LEU A 23 -10.97 11.31 5.10
C LEU A 23 -9.80 11.73 4.19
N THR A 24 -8.69 10.97 4.27
CA THR A 24 -7.53 11.23 3.40
C THR A 24 -7.81 10.80 1.96
N LEU A 25 -8.60 9.74 1.78
CA LEU A 25 -8.94 9.15 0.49
C LEU A 25 -9.92 10.02 -0.32
N GLU A 26 -10.83 10.75 0.34
CA GLU A 26 -11.82 11.63 -0.31
C GLU A 26 -11.17 12.56 -1.35
N SER A 27 -10.04 13.18 -1.00
CA SER A 27 -9.30 14.07 -1.90
C SER A 27 -8.79 13.40 -3.19
N ALA A 28 -8.57 12.08 -3.17
CA ALA A 28 -8.15 11.32 -4.36
C ALA A 28 -9.34 10.97 -5.28
N LEU A 29 -10.56 11.02 -4.76
CA LEU A 29 -11.80 10.77 -5.49
C LEU A 29 -12.33 12.03 -6.18
N GLU A 30 -11.98 13.22 -5.71
CA GLU A 30 -12.44 14.48 -6.29
C GLU A 30 -12.20 14.56 -7.81
N GLY A 31 -13.28 14.84 -8.57
CA GLY A 31 -13.24 14.97 -10.02
C GLY A 31 -13.10 13.65 -10.80
N ARG A 32 -13.16 12.49 -10.13
CA ARG A 32 -13.20 11.17 -10.77
C ARG A 32 -14.65 10.80 -11.07
N ALA A 33 -14.87 10.16 -12.21
CA ALA A 33 -16.19 9.59 -12.50
C ALA A 33 -16.35 8.24 -11.79
N ARG A 34 -15.32 7.40 -11.78
CA ARG A 34 -15.33 6.08 -11.12
C ARG A 34 -14.07 5.81 -10.31
N ALA A 35 -14.24 5.02 -9.25
CA ALA A 35 -13.15 4.47 -8.46
C ALA A 35 -13.31 2.95 -8.29
N ALA A 36 -12.26 2.20 -8.62
CA ALA A 36 -12.19 0.76 -8.43
C ALA A 36 -11.41 0.43 -7.15
N PHE A 37 -12.11 -0.04 -6.14
CA PHE A 37 -11.55 -0.48 -4.87
C PHE A 37 -11.17 -1.95 -4.98
N ILE A 38 -9.86 -2.24 -4.99
CA ILE A 38 -9.30 -3.59 -5.04
C ILE A 38 -8.92 -3.98 -3.62
N VAL A 39 -9.67 -4.91 -3.04
CA VAL A 39 -9.64 -5.17 -1.60
C VAL A 39 -9.44 -6.65 -1.33
N SER A 40 -8.61 -6.99 -0.34
CA SER A 40 -8.47 -8.38 0.09
C SER A 40 -9.74 -8.87 0.79
N GLU A 41 -10.07 -10.16 0.69
CA GLU A 41 -11.27 -10.74 1.29
C GLU A 41 -11.41 -10.43 2.79
N THR A 42 -10.33 -10.58 3.57
CA THR A 42 -10.35 -10.23 5.00
C THR A 42 -10.67 -8.76 5.24
N ILE A 43 -10.09 -7.85 4.45
CA ILE A 43 -10.29 -6.41 4.63
C ILE A 43 -11.68 -5.98 4.14
N ALA A 44 -12.21 -6.60 3.10
CA ALA A 44 -13.55 -6.28 2.58
C ALA A 44 -14.65 -6.45 3.64
N GLY A 45 -14.48 -7.38 4.59
CA GLY A 45 -15.41 -7.56 5.73
C GLY A 45 -15.25 -6.53 6.86
N LEU A 46 -14.17 -5.73 6.86
CA LEU A 46 -13.85 -4.77 7.91
C LEU A 46 -14.09 -3.31 7.50
N VAL A 47 -14.17 -3.03 6.20
CA VAL A 47 -14.29 -1.68 5.66
C VAL A 47 -15.75 -1.32 5.43
N ASN A 48 -16.15 -0.14 5.91
CA ASN A 48 -17.35 0.52 5.40
C ASN A 48 -16.98 1.32 4.14
N PHE A 49 -17.60 0.99 3.01
CA PHE A 49 -17.36 1.66 1.73
C PHE A 49 -18.34 2.81 1.46
N GLU A 50 -19.16 3.19 2.45
CA GLU A 50 -19.97 4.41 2.42
C GLU A 50 -19.05 5.65 2.56
N ILE A 51 -18.36 5.99 1.47
CA ILE A 51 -17.53 7.18 1.35
C ILE A 51 -18.37 8.27 0.68
N GLU A 52 -18.48 9.43 1.31
CA GLU A 52 -19.22 10.57 0.75
C GLU A 52 -18.46 11.15 -0.45
N SER A 53 -18.90 10.79 -1.67
CA SER A 53 -18.27 11.25 -2.91
C SER A 53 -19.28 11.25 -4.06
N GLU A 54 -19.09 12.15 -5.03
CA GLU A 54 -19.78 12.11 -6.34
C GLU A 54 -19.22 11.03 -7.27
N THR A 55 -18.16 10.33 -6.86
CA THR A 55 -17.53 9.25 -7.64
C THR A 55 -18.31 7.95 -7.50
N ASP A 56 -18.59 7.28 -8.61
CA ASP A 56 -19.17 5.93 -8.58
C ASP A 56 -18.12 4.93 -8.05
N ILE A 57 -18.41 4.31 -6.90
CA ILE A 57 -17.52 3.35 -6.24
C ILE A 57 -17.86 1.93 -6.68
N TYR A 58 -16.84 1.22 -7.16
CA TYR A 58 -16.91 -0.19 -7.55
C TYR A 58 -15.93 -1.00 -6.69
N ILE A 59 -16.38 -2.12 -6.14
CA ILE A 59 -15.56 -2.96 -5.26
C ILE A 59 -15.26 -4.29 -5.94
N PHE A 60 -13.98 -4.66 -5.98
CA PHE A 60 -13.51 -5.94 -6.48
C PHE A 60 -12.68 -6.62 -5.39
N THR A 61 -13.15 -7.77 -4.92
CA THR A 61 -12.46 -8.54 -3.89
C THR A 61 -11.45 -9.52 -4.52
N ILE A 62 -10.31 -9.67 -3.86
CA ILE A 62 -9.25 -10.62 -4.23
C ILE A 62 -8.92 -11.56 -3.07
N PRO A 63 -8.43 -12.78 -3.34
CA PRO A 63 -7.92 -13.66 -2.30
C PRO A 63 -6.85 -12.98 -1.43
N ASP A 64 -6.81 -13.35 -0.15
CA ASP A 64 -5.86 -12.78 0.80
C ASP A 64 -4.41 -13.17 0.50
N GLY A 65 -3.49 -12.26 0.83
CA GLY A 65 -2.06 -12.49 0.72
C GLY A 65 -1.59 -12.87 -0.69
N GLU A 66 -0.67 -13.82 -0.77
CA GLU A 66 0.04 -14.17 -2.00
C GLU A 66 -0.85 -14.88 -3.03
N GLU A 67 -1.98 -15.46 -2.62
CA GLU A 67 -2.94 -16.11 -3.52
C GLU A 67 -3.60 -15.10 -4.47
N GLY A 68 -3.78 -13.86 -4.00
CA GLY A 68 -4.30 -12.76 -4.81
C GLY A 68 -3.36 -12.33 -5.95
N LYS A 69 -2.05 -12.61 -5.85
CA LYS A 69 -1.02 -12.18 -6.80
C LYS A 69 -0.86 -13.13 -7.99
N SER A 70 -1.94 -13.38 -8.71
CA SER A 70 -1.93 -14.31 -9.84
C SER A 70 -2.36 -13.64 -11.15
N ALA A 71 -1.90 -14.20 -12.27
CA ALA A 71 -2.37 -13.79 -13.60
C ALA A 71 -3.88 -13.98 -13.76
N ALA A 72 -4.46 -15.01 -13.11
CA ALA A 72 -5.90 -15.26 -13.12
C ALA A 72 -6.68 -14.13 -12.42
N THR A 73 -6.16 -13.59 -11.31
CA THR A 73 -6.75 -12.44 -10.63
C THR A 73 -6.72 -11.20 -11.53
N LEU A 74 -5.58 -10.91 -12.18
CA LEU A 74 -5.45 -9.76 -13.08
C LEU A 74 -6.39 -9.84 -14.28
N LEU A 75 -6.52 -11.01 -14.92
CA LEU A 75 -7.42 -11.18 -16.06
C LEU A 75 -8.87 -10.86 -15.66
N LYS A 76 -9.34 -11.40 -14.53
CA LYS A 76 -10.66 -11.10 -14.00
C LYS A 76 -10.84 -9.61 -13.68
N LEU A 77 -9.81 -8.98 -13.11
CA LEU A 77 -9.84 -7.57 -12.78
C LEU A 77 -9.93 -6.70 -14.04
N TRP A 78 -9.14 -6.97 -15.08
CA TRP A 78 -9.22 -6.21 -16.34
C TRP A 78 -10.57 -6.39 -17.04
N ASP A 79 -11.10 -7.62 -17.09
CA ASP A 79 -12.43 -7.87 -17.66
C ASP A 79 -13.52 -7.10 -16.91
N TRP A 80 -13.43 -7.07 -15.58
CA TRP A 80 -14.36 -6.34 -14.72
C TRP A 80 -14.26 -4.82 -14.90
N LEU A 81 -13.05 -4.25 -14.97
CA LEU A 81 -12.83 -2.83 -15.26
C LEU A 81 -13.41 -2.44 -16.64
N GLY A 82 -13.21 -3.30 -17.64
CA GLY A 82 -13.76 -3.12 -18.99
C GLY A 82 -15.28 -3.16 -19.01
N ALA A 83 -15.88 -4.11 -18.31
CA ALA A 83 -17.34 -4.24 -18.21
C ALA A 83 -17.99 -3.06 -17.49
N ALA A 84 -17.32 -2.49 -16.46
CA ALA A 84 -17.77 -1.29 -15.76
C ALA A 84 -17.45 0.02 -16.50
N GLY A 85 -16.77 -0.04 -17.65
CA GLY A 85 -16.50 1.11 -18.50
C GLY A 85 -15.44 2.07 -17.95
N PHE A 86 -14.47 1.58 -17.18
CA PHE A 86 -13.37 2.39 -16.66
C PHE A 86 -12.54 3.03 -17.77
N THR A 87 -12.22 4.30 -17.58
CA THR A 87 -11.50 5.17 -18.52
C THR A 87 -10.19 5.67 -17.90
N ARG A 88 -9.41 6.46 -18.66
CA ARG A 88 -8.12 6.99 -18.19
C ARG A 88 -8.23 8.04 -17.09
N SER A 89 -9.39 8.67 -16.94
CA SER A 89 -9.65 9.66 -15.88
C SER A 89 -10.11 9.01 -14.58
N ASP A 90 -10.45 7.72 -14.59
CA ASP A 90 -10.87 6.97 -13.41
C ASP A 90 -9.66 6.51 -12.59
N ILE A 91 -9.90 6.00 -11.37
CA ILE A 91 -8.85 5.70 -10.40
C ILE A 91 -8.98 4.28 -9.83
N ILE A 92 -7.84 3.66 -9.50
CA ILE A 92 -7.77 2.40 -8.74
C ILE A 92 -7.30 2.67 -7.31
N ILE A 93 -7.99 2.10 -6.32
CA ILE A 93 -7.62 2.18 -4.90
C ILE A 93 -7.30 0.76 -4.41
N GLY A 94 -6.05 0.49 -4.06
CA GLY A 94 -5.64 -0.81 -3.52
C GLY A 94 -5.65 -0.81 -1.99
N ILE A 95 -6.56 -1.55 -1.36
CA ILE A 95 -6.70 -1.62 0.11
C ILE A 95 -6.39 -3.05 0.60
N GLY A 96 -5.26 -3.22 1.28
CA GLY A 96 -4.85 -4.52 1.78
C GLY A 96 -3.37 -4.61 2.14
N GLY A 97 -2.88 -5.83 2.36
CA GLY A 97 -1.45 -6.05 2.58
C GLY A 97 -0.60 -5.75 1.35
N GLY A 98 0.73 -5.95 1.45
CA GLY A 98 1.66 -5.70 0.34
C GLY A 98 1.28 -6.45 -0.95
N ALA A 99 0.70 -7.64 -0.83
CA ALA A 99 0.23 -8.41 -1.96
C ALA A 99 -0.94 -7.76 -2.73
N THR A 100 -1.89 -7.19 -2.00
CA THR A 100 -3.03 -6.47 -2.59
C THR A 100 -2.58 -5.18 -3.24
N THR A 101 -1.69 -4.42 -2.60
CA THR A 101 -1.17 -3.18 -3.19
C THR A 101 -0.33 -3.44 -4.44
N ASP A 102 0.43 -4.54 -4.48
CA ASP A 102 1.20 -4.93 -5.67
C ASP A 102 0.31 -5.26 -6.87
N ILE A 103 -0.75 -6.06 -6.65
CA ILE A 103 -1.64 -6.45 -7.74
C ILE A 103 -2.51 -5.29 -8.22
N ALA A 104 -2.98 -4.44 -7.30
CA ALA A 104 -3.75 -3.24 -7.62
C ALA A 104 -2.89 -2.23 -8.42
N GLY A 105 -1.67 -1.98 -7.97
CA GLY A 105 -0.74 -1.10 -8.67
C GLY A 105 -0.35 -1.64 -10.05
N PHE A 106 -0.19 -2.96 -10.19
CA PHE A 106 0.15 -3.55 -11.49
C PHE A 106 -1.04 -3.55 -12.45
N ALA A 107 -2.25 -3.76 -11.94
CA ALA A 107 -3.47 -3.55 -12.71
C ALA A 107 -3.58 -2.10 -13.19
N ALA A 108 -3.30 -1.11 -12.32
CA ALA A 108 -3.29 0.30 -12.69
C ALA A 108 -2.21 0.65 -13.72
N ALA A 109 -1.03 0.05 -13.62
CA ALA A 109 0.07 0.27 -14.57
C ALA A 109 -0.26 -0.25 -15.98
N THR A 110 -1.06 -1.30 -16.07
CA THR A 110 -1.31 -2.05 -17.32
C THR A 110 -2.67 -1.71 -17.94
N TRP A 111 -3.67 -1.37 -17.13
CA TRP A 111 -4.98 -0.95 -17.61
C TRP A 111 -4.87 0.36 -18.39
N LEU A 112 -5.39 0.38 -19.62
CA LEU A 112 -5.33 1.53 -20.55
C LEU A 112 -3.91 2.14 -20.74
N ARG A 113 -2.87 1.33 -20.47
CA ARG A 113 -1.43 1.68 -20.47
C ARG A 113 -1.02 2.63 -19.33
N GLY A 114 -1.71 2.57 -18.19
CA GLY A 114 -1.43 3.39 -17.03
C GLY A 114 -2.61 4.30 -16.71
N ILE A 115 -3.18 4.11 -15.52
CA ILE A 115 -4.10 5.04 -14.87
C ILE A 115 -3.62 5.37 -13.46
N ASP A 116 -4.21 6.41 -12.90
CA ASP A 116 -3.92 6.84 -11.54
C ASP A 116 -4.36 5.78 -10.52
N TRP A 117 -3.60 5.68 -9.43
CA TRP A 117 -3.95 4.80 -8.32
C TRP A 117 -3.45 5.30 -6.96
N VAL A 118 -4.05 4.78 -5.89
CA VAL A 118 -3.69 5.03 -4.49
C VAL A 118 -3.47 3.71 -3.78
N ALA A 119 -2.44 3.66 -2.93
CA ALA A 119 -2.16 2.52 -2.08
C ALA A 119 -2.64 2.79 -0.65
N VAL A 120 -3.44 1.90 -0.08
CA VAL A 120 -3.88 1.92 1.33
C VAL A 120 -3.40 0.62 2.00
N PRO A 121 -2.11 0.55 2.39
CA PRO A 121 -1.56 -0.66 3.00
C PRO A 121 -2.13 -0.91 4.41
N THR A 122 -2.59 -2.14 4.66
CA THR A 122 -3.17 -2.57 5.94
C THR A 122 -2.27 -3.50 6.76
N SER A 123 -1.03 -3.71 6.30
CA SER A 123 -0.01 -4.50 6.99
C SER A 123 1.26 -3.68 7.21
N VAL A 124 2.03 -3.98 8.27
CA VAL A 124 3.30 -3.27 8.52
C VAL A 124 4.25 -3.36 7.33
N ALA A 125 4.42 -4.55 6.74
CA ALA A 125 5.26 -4.75 5.56
C ALA A 125 4.77 -3.94 4.34
N GLY A 126 3.45 -3.83 4.16
CA GLY A 126 2.87 -2.95 3.16
C GLY A 126 3.18 -1.48 3.41
N MET A 127 3.03 -1.03 4.65
CA MET A 127 3.19 0.38 5.04
C MET A 127 4.62 0.89 4.90
N VAL A 128 5.63 0.05 5.18
CA VAL A 128 7.04 0.48 5.26
C VAL A 128 7.90 0.05 4.07
N ASP A 129 7.39 -0.85 3.22
CA ASP A 129 8.14 -1.38 2.09
C ASP A 129 7.28 -1.51 0.82
N ALA A 130 6.30 -2.41 0.77
CA ALA A 130 5.66 -2.79 -0.51
C ALA A 130 4.88 -1.63 -1.18
N ALA A 131 4.20 -0.79 -0.40
CA ALA A 131 3.49 0.36 -0.96
C ALA A 131 4.42 1.54 -1.33
N ILE A 132 5.73 1.43 -1.04
CA ILE A 132 6.70 2.50 -1.17
C ILE A 132 7.74 2.13 -2.24
N GLY A 133 7.80 2.93 -3.30
CA GLY A 133 8.78 2.75 -4.39
C GLY A 133 8.19 2.28 -5.71
N GLY A 134 6.86 2.21 -5.82
CA GLY A 134 6.18 2.00 -7.10
C GLY A 134 6.43 0.64 -7.76
N LYS A 135 7.11 -0.29 -7.09
CA LYS A 135 7.22 -1.66 -7.55
C LYS A 135 5.87 -2.33 -7.40
N THR A 136 5.34 -2.82 -8.50
CA THR A 136 4.04 -3.48 -8.55
C THR A 136 4.19 -4.76 -9.37
N GLY A 137 3.41 -5.80 -9.08
CA GLY A 137 3.53 -7.02 -9.86
C GLY A 137 2.70 -8.19 -9.36
N MET A 138 2.97 -9.33 -9.97
CA MET A 138 2.35 -10.61 -9.65
C MET A 138 3.39 -11.72 -9.55
N ASN A 139 2.95 -12.85 -8.99
CA ASN A 139 3.74 -14.06 -8.95
C ASN A 139 3.54 -14.87 -10.23
N SER A 140 4.55 -15.66 -10.58
CA SER A 140 4.51 -16.67 -11.62
C SER A 140 4.82 -18.04 -11.01
N ASP A 141 4.56 -19.11 -11.75
CA ASP A 141 4.94 -20.46 -11.34
C ASP A 141 6.46 -20.62 -11.14
N TYR A 142 7.26 -19.72 -11.73
CA TYR A 142 8.72 -19.72 -11.67
C TYR A 142 9.30 -18.84 -10.57
N GLY A 143 8.46 -18.08 -9.84
CA GLY A 143 8.92 -17.25 -8.75
C GLY A 143 8.04 -16.05 -8.47
N LYS A 144 8.29 -15.44 -7.31
CA LYS A 144 7.58 -14.27 -6.82
C LYS A 144 8.11 -12.98 -7.46
N ASN A 145 7.21 -12.03 -7.71
CA ASN A 145 7.55 -10.67 -8.17
C ASN A 145 8.40 -10.60 -9.45
N LEU A 146 8.39 -11.63 -10.28
CA LEU A 146 9.17 -11.65 -11.53
C LEU A 146 8.49 -10.87 -12.67
N ILE A 147 7.18 -10.66 -12.58
CA ILE A 147 6.38 -9.97 -13.60
C ILE A 147 5.74 -8.76 -12.95
N GLY A 148 6.04 -7.57 -13.46
CA GLY A 148 5.60 -6.33 -12.83
C GLY A 148 5.95 -5.07 -13.60
N SER A 149 5.72 -3.93 -12.94
CA SER A 149 6.06 -2.60 -13.43
C SER A 149 6.53 -1.69 -12.29
N PHE A 150 7.36 -0.72 -12.63
CA PHE A 150 7.55 0.47 -11.82
C PHE A 150 6.44 1.47 -12.19
N HIS A 151 5.50 1.72 -11.28
CA HIS A 151 4.34 2.60 -11.45
C HIS A 151 3.96 3.20 -10.09
N SER A 152 4.45 4.39 -9.77
CA SER A 152 4.20 4.96 -8.45
C SER A 152 2.75 5.39 -8.26
N PRO A 153 2.17 5.18 -7.05
CA PRO A 153 0.85 5.69 -6.74
C PRO A 153 0.86 7.23 -6.69
N MET A 154 -0.30 7.84 -6.86
CA MET A 154 -0.50 9.27 -6.59
C MET A 154 -0.24 9.59 -5.11
N SER A 155 -0.67 8.70 -4.22
CA SER A 155 -0.45 8.80 -2.79
C SER A 155 -0.47 7.41 -2.13
N VAL A 156 0.15 7.34 -0.96
CA VAL A 156 0.09 6.19 -0.07
C VAL A 156 -0.58 6.65 1.23
N ILE A 157 -1.64 5.96 1.66
CA ILE A 157 -2.40 6.29 2.88
C ILE A 157 -2.08 5.23 3.92
N VAL A 158 -1.18 5.56 4.85
CA VAL A 158 -0.77 4.72 5.96
C VAL A 158 -1.60 5.08 7.17
N ASP A 159 -2.39 4.12 7.65
CA ASP A 159 -3.18 4.30 8.86
C ASP A 159 -2.90 3.17 9.86
N THR A 160 -2.38 3.53 11.03
CA THR A 160 -1.95 2.53 12.02
C THR A 160 -3.11 1.80 12.68
N SER A 161 -4.36 2.28 12.55
CA SER A 161 -5.54 1.60 13.10
C SER A 161 -5.78 0.22 12.48
N TRP A 162 -5.36 -0.01 11.22
CA TRP A 162 -5.42 -1.32 10.57
C TRP A 162 -4.66 -2.40 11.34
N LEU A 163 -3.58 -2.02 12.02
CA LEU A 163 -2.67 -2.93 12.71
C LEU A 163 -3.28 -3.53 13.99
N THR A 164 -4.43 -3.02 14.44
CA THR A 164 -5.17 -3.55 15.59
C THR A 164 -5.75 -4.95 15.32
N THR A 165 -6.12 -5.24 14.07
CA THR A 165 -6.72 -6.52 13.65
C THR A 165 -5.72 -7.46 12.98
N LEU A 166 -4.49 -6.99 12.71
CA LEU A 166 -3.45 -7.76 12.04
C LEU A 166 -2.94 -8.90 12.93
N SER A 167 -2.70 -10.07 12.33
CA SER A 167 -2.17 -11.23 13.03
C SER A 167 -0.79 -10.94 13.65
N ASP A 168 -0.47 -11.59 14.77
CA ASP A 168 0.86 -11.45 15.41
C ASP A 168 2.00 -11.87 14.49
N ARG A 169 1.75 -12.88 13.65
CA ARG A 169 2.70 -13.35 12.65
C ARG A 169 3.03 -12.23 11.65
N ASP A 170 2.02 -11.63 11.05
CA ASP A 170 2.22 -10.62 9.99
C ASP A 170 2.73 -9.29 10.56
N PHE A 171 2.27 -8.93 11.76
CA PHE A 171 2.80 -7.79 12.49
C PHE A 171 4.29 -7.96 12.81
N SER A 172 4.67 -9.13 13.35
CA SER A 172 6.08 -9.44 13.63
C SER A 172 6.93 -9.48 12.36
N ALA A 173 6.41 -10.04 11.28
CA ALA A 173 7.13 -10.11 10.00
C ALA A 173 7.40 -8.69 9.45
N GLY A 174 6.41 -7.80 9.46
CA GLY A 174 6.63 -6.42 9.03
C GLY A 174 7.49 -5.61 9.99
N LEU A 175 7.44 -5.85 11.30
CA LEU A 175 8.34 -5.21 12.25
C LEU A 175 9.82 -5.58 12.00
N ALA A 176 10.09 -6.76 11.44
CA ALA A 176 11.45 -7.11 11.03
C ALA A 176 12.00 -6.13 9.97
N GLU A 177 11.16 -5.67 9.04
CA GLU A 177 11.54 -4.67 8.03
C GLU A 177 11.77 -3.29 8.67
N VAL A 178 10.98 -2.92 9.67
CA VAL A 178 11.22 -1.71 10.48
C VAL A 178 12.56 -1.79 11.19
N ILE A 179 12.84 -2.91 11.86
CA ILE A 179 14.11 -3.13 12.58
C ILE A 179 15.30 -3.14 11.61
N LYS A 180 15.15 -3.71 10.41
CA LYS A 180 16.15 -3.64 9.33
C LYS A 180 16.52 -2.20 9.01
N CYS A 181 15.54 -1.30 8.84
CA CYS A 181 15.78 0.13 8.67
C CYS A 181 16.62 0.72 9.82
N GLY A 182 16.43 0.22 11.04
CA GLY A 182 17.20 0.62 12.21
C GLY A 182 18.69 0.24 12.14
N PHE A 183 18.99 -0.95 11.60
CA PHE A 183 20.36 -1.40 11.41
C PHE A 183 21.07 -0.68 10.26
N ILE A 184 20.36 -0.38 9.17
CA ILE A 184 20.98 0.14 7.95
C ILE A 184 21.04 1.68 7.88
N ALA A 185 20.14 2.39 8.57
CA ALA A 185 20.00 3.84 8.38
C ALA A 185 19.57 4.65 9.62
N ASP A 186 18.60 4.17 10.42
CA ASP A 186 18.03 4.97 11.54
C ASP A 186 18.10 4.24 12.89
N LYS A 187 19.25 4.35 13.57
CA LYS A 187 19.49 3.71 14.87
C LYS A 187 18.45 4.07 15.95
N ARG A 188 17.72 5.19 15.81
CA ARG A 188 16.64 5.55 16.74
C ARG A 188 15.58 4.45 16.83
N ILE A 189 15.28 3.77 15.71
CA ILE A 189 14.37 2.64 15.67
C ILE A 189 14.81 1.57 16.68
N LEU A 190 16.10 1.25 16.73
CA LEU A 190 16.64 0.22 17.64
C LEU A 190 16.49 0.62 19.10
N GLU A 191 16.70 1.91 19.43
CA GLU A 191 16.49 2.41 20.78
C GLU A 191 15.02 2.42 21.19
N LEU A 192 14.12 2.74 20.24
CA LEU A 192 12.67 2.76 20.47
C LEU A 192 12.10 1.37 20.77
N VAL A 193 12.57 0.32 20.07
CA VAL A 193 12.09 -1.07 20.27
C VAL A 193 12.79 -1.78 21.43
N LYS A 194 13.89 -1.22 21.95
CA LYS A 194 14.74 -1.87 22.94
C LYS A 194 13.96 -2.22 24.21
N GLY A 195 13.98 -3.51 24.56
CA GLY A 195 13.33 -4.01 25.78
C GLY A 195 11.81 -4.09 25.70
N LYS A 196 11.20 -3.89 24.52
CA LYS A 196 9.76 -4.01 24.30
C LYS A 196 9.40 -5.31 23.58
N ASN A 197 8.25 -5.88 23.91
CA ASN A 197 7.67 -7.00 23.19
C ASN A 197 6.64 -6.51 22.13
N LEU A 198 6.13 -7.44 21.31
CA LEU A 198 5.19 -7.13 20.21
C LEU A 198 3.90 -6.46 20.70
N GLU A 199 3.37 -6.89 21.83
CA GLU A 199 2.13 -6.36 22.39
C GLU A 199 2.31 -4.94 22.93
N GLU A 200 3.42 -4.67 23.62
CA GLU A 200 3.79 -3.33 24.09
C GLU A 200 3.94 -2.35 22.92
N ILE A 201 4.58 -2.79 21.82
CA ILE A 201 4.72 -1.97 20.61
C ILE A 201 3.36 -1.72 19.97
N ARG A 202 2.51 -2.75 19.84
CA ARG A 202 1.20 -2.61 19.16
C ARG A 202 0.22 -1.73 19.93
N ARG A 203 0.23 -1.78 21.27
CA ARG A 203 -0.69 -1.01 22.13
C ARG A 203 -0.31 0.46 22.23
N ASP A 204 0.96 0.81 22.04
CA ASP A 204 1.43 2.19 22.08
C ASP A 204 1.33 2.83 20.69
N ASN A 205 0.20 3.47 20.41
CA ASN A 205 -0.07 4.13 19.13
C ASN A 205 0.98 5.19 18.76
N SER A 206 1.55 5.90 19.75
CA SER A 206 2.56 6.93 19.50
C SER A 206 3.86 6.28 19.05
N LEU A 207 4.31 5.27 19.79
CA LEU A 207 5.50 4.49 19.45
C LEU A 207 5.36 3.81 18.09
N LEU A 208 4.24 3.14 17.83
CA LEU A 208 3.98 2.44 16.58
C LEU A 208 4.02 3.42 15.39
N THR A 209 3.35 4.56 15.53
CA THR A 209 3.36 5.61 14.49
C THR A 209 4.77 6.14 14.26
N GLU A 210 5.56 6.35 15.31
CA GLU A 210 6.94 6.80 15.20
C GLU A 210 7.83 5.78 14.48
N LEU A 211 7.74 4.50 14.84
CA LEU A 211 8.48 3.41 14.21
C LEU A 211 8.18 3.28 12.71
N ILE A 212 6.88 3.28 12.36
CA ILE A 212 6.42 3.24 10.98
C ILE A 212 6.92 4.47 10.22
N THR A 213 6.77 5.66 10.79
CA THR A 213 7.22 6.93 10.16
C THR A 213 8.73 6.92 9.90
N SER A 214 9.55 6.46 10.85
CA SER A 214 11.00 6.36 10.68
C SER A 214 11.38 5.39 9.55
N ALA A 215 10.75 4.20 9.51
CA ALA A 215 11.01 3.23 8.45
C ALA A 215 10.60 3.77 7.06
N ILE A 216 9.44 4.44 6.96
CA ILE A 216 8.98 5.09 5.73
C ILE A 216 9.98 6.15 5.26
N LYS A 217 10.52 6.98 6.16
CA LYS A 217 11.54 7.99 5.80
C LYS A 217 12.80 7.35 5.22
N VAL A 218 13.27 6.26 5.82
CA VAL A 218 14.43 5.51 5.30
C VAL A 218 14.14 5.01 3.88
N LYS A 219 13.01 4.30 3.68
CA LYS A 219 12.65 3.77 2.37
C LYS A 219 12.43 4.88 1.34
N ALA A 220 11.77 5.97 1.71
CA ALA A 220 11.53 7.13 0.86
C ALA A 220 12.84 7.79 0.40
N SER A 221 13.86 7.87 1.25
CA SER A 221 15.19 8.39 0.87
C SER A 221 15.83 7.49 -0.20
N VAL A 222 15.86 6.18 0.04
CA VAL A 222 16.44 5.19 -0.88
C VAL A 222 15.73 5.24 -2.24
N VAL A 223 14.40 5.24 -2.25
CA VAL A 223 13.59 5.32 -3.47
C VAL A 223 13.82 6.64 -4.21
N SER A 224 13.97 7.75 -3.48
CA SER A 224 14.17 9.07 -4.09
C SER A 224 15.58 9.25 -4.65
N GLU A 225 16.55 8.52 -4.12
CA GLU A 225 17.93 8.47 -4.63
C GLU A 225 18.04 7.56 -5.85
N ASP A 226 17.41 6.38 -5.81
CA ASP A 226 17.48 5.38 -6.89
C ASP A 226 16.18 4.58 -7.05
N PHE A 227 15.23 5.19 -7.77
CA PHE A 227 13.90 4.62 -7.98
C PHE A 227 13.91 3.24 -8.67
N LYS A 228 14.85 3.01 -9.59
CA LYS A 228 14.90 1.79 -10.42
C LYS A 228 15.94 0.77 -9.95
N GLU A 229 16.60 1.01 -8.82
CA GLU A 229 17.68 0.15 -8.30
C GLU A 229 18.75 -0.12 -9.36
N SER A 230 19.32 0.99 -9.86
CA SER A 230 20.35 1.00 -10.87
C SER A 230 21.61 0.32 -10.34
N PHE A 231 22.18 -0.63 -11.09
CA PHE A 231 23.48 -1.22 -10.75
C PHE A 231 24.58 -0.16 -10.92
N HIS A 232 25.17 0.29 -9.81
CA HIS A 232 26.34 1.16 -9.76
C HIS A 232 27.63 0.37 -9.49
#